data_AF-A0A6P2C416-F1
#
_entry.id   AF-A0A6P2C416-F1
#
_cell.length_a   1.000
_cell.length_b   1.000
_cell.length_c   1.000
_cell.angle_alpha   90.00
_cell.angle_beta   90.00
_cell.angle_gamma   90.00
#
_symmetry.space_group_name_H-M   'P 1'
#
loop_
_entity.id
_entity.type
_entity.pdbx_description
1 polymer ?
#
loop_
_entity_poly.entity_id
_entity_poly.type
_entity_poly.pdbx_seq_one_letter_code
_entity_poly.pdbx_strand_id
1 'polypeptide(L)'
;MSLPARVAALVVAFLAVVAGVAFVAFHIIGEQPPVENYAPYAKNGAVDITLMTTPQTTTSNKPDWVSYFIKNPATGQFEHTTYFEVPANTRINVTILGYDGCTPLRNPLWGRVAGVVGDVEHLSIYNKGKTSPVTPVSTFDSWADCSVQHTFAIPGLGVNVPVASPPTVDENNNLCAVSPCVGNDAATGNAPHSIVTFSFKTPKTGGTFRWQCFVPCGGGYVDGNGGPMAAPGWMMGQMEVEA
;
A
#
# COMPACT_ATOMS: atom_id res chain seq x y z
N MET A 1 -25.84 6.89 -52.21
CA MET A 1 -26.33 7.08 -50.82
C MET A 1 -27.17 8.35 -50.75
N SER A 2 -28.42 8.22 -50.31
CA SER A 2 -29.34 9.35 -50.14
C SER A 2 -28.92 10.25 -48.97
N LEU A 3 -29.41 11.49 -48.93
CA LEU A 3 -29.17 12.43 -47.81
C LEU A 3 -29.55 11.81 -46.46
N PRO A 4 -30.72 11.13 -46.29
CA PRO A 4 -31.06 10.44 -45.04
C PRO A 4 -30.05 9.37 -44.64
N ALA A 5 -29.54 8.58 -45.61
CA ALA A 5 -28.56 7.54 -45.33
C ALA A 5 -27.20 8.11 -44.89
N ARG A 6 -26.80 9.28 -45.43
CA ARG A 6 -25.59 9.99 -45.00
C ARG A 6 -25.72 10.54 -43.59
N VAL A 7 -26.87 11.14 -43.27
CA VAL A 7 -27.17 11.67 -41.93
C VAL A 7 -27.19 10.53 -40.91
N ALA A 8 -27.87 9.42 -41.21
CA ALA A 8 -27.92 8.25 -40.34
C ALA A 8 -26.52 7.66 -40.09
N ALA A 9 -25.70 7.52 -41.14
CA ALA A 9 -24.34 7.01 -41.00
C ALA A 9 -23.47 7.93 -40.12
N LEU A 10 -23.60 9.26 -40.25
CA LEU A 10 -22.88 10.22 -39.42
C LEU A 10 -23.32 10.18 -37.95
N VAL A 11 -24.62 10.03 -37.69
CA VAL A 11 -25.14 9.89 -36.32
C VAL A 11 -24.64 8.60 -35.68
N VAL A 12 -24.66 7.47 -36.39
CA VAL A 12 -24.15 6.19 -35.88
C VAL A 12 -22.64 6.27 -35.61
N ALA A 13 -21.87 6.84 -36.53
CA ALA A 13 -20.43 7.02 -36.34
C ALA A 13 -20.12 7.93 -35.14
N PHE A 14 -20.88 9.02 -34.97
CA PHE A 14 -20.74 9.91 -33.81
C PHE A 14 -21.05 9.18 -32.49
N LEU A 15 -22.15 8.43 -32.42
CA LEU A 15 -22.51 7.66 -31.23
C LEU A 15 -21.47 6.59 -30.90
N ALA A 16 -20.89 5.92 -31.90
CA ALA A 16 -19.82 4.95 -31.69
C ALA A 16 -18.55 5.60 -31.09
N VAL A 17 -18.17 6.79 -31.56
CA VAL A 17 -17.05 7.55 -31.00
C VAL A 17 -17.36 7.98 -29.55
N VAL A 18 -18.55 8.52 -29.28
CA VAL A 18 -18.95 8.92 -27.92
C VAL A 18 -18.94 7.73 -26.96
N ALA A 19 -19.50 6.58 -27.39
CA ALA A 19 -19.48 5.36 -26.58
C ALA A 19 -18.06 4.85 -26.34
N GLY A 20 -17.19 4.87 -27.36
CA GLY A 20 -15.78 4.50 -27.23
C GLY A 20 -15.01 5.42 -26.27
N VAL A 21 -15.22 6.73 -26.35
CA VAL A 21 -14.62 7.72 -25.43
C VAL A 21 -15.13 7.51 -24.00
N ALA A 22 -16.43 7.30 -23.82
CA ALA A 22 -17.00 7.00 -22.50
C ALA A 22 -16.43 5.70 -21.93
N PHE A 23 -16.29 4.65 -22.74
CA PHE A 23 -15.68 3.39 -22.32
C PHE A 23 -14.23 3.58 -21.86
N VAL A 24 -13.41 4.28 -22.63
CA VAL A 24 -12.01 4.60 -22.22
C VAL A 24 -12.01 5.44 -20.95
N ALA A 25 -12.87 6.46 -20.86
CA ALA A 25 -12.93 7.33 -19.68
C ALA A 25 -13.32 6.57 -18.40
N PHE A 26 -14.30 5.68 -18.45
CA PHE A 26 -14.78 4.98 -17.26
C PHE A 26 -14.01 3.71 -16.93
N HIS A 27 -13.65 2.88 -17.92
CA HIS A 27 -13.00 1.59 -17.67
C HIS A 27 -11.48 1.61 -17.76
N ILE A 28 -10.89 2.60 -18.44
CA ILE A 28 -9.43 2.67 -18.58
C ILE A 28 -8.85 3.78 -17.70
N ILE A 29 -9.55 4.91 -17.59
CA ILE A 29 -9.07 6.08 -16.83
C ILE A 29 -9.72 6.18 -15.45
N GLY A 30 -10.99 5.76 -15.32
CA GLY A 30 -11.82 6.03 -14.14
C GLY A 30 -11.89 4.93 -13.09
N GLU A 31 -11.37 3.73 -13.34
CA GLU A 31 -11.36 2.64 -12.35
C GLU A 31 -10.37 2.98 -11.22
N GLN A 32 -10.87 3.55 -10.13
CA GLN A 32 -10.13 3.64 -8.88
C GLN A 32 -10.27 2.30 -8.14
N PRO A 33 -9.22 1.84 -7.43
CA PRO A 33 -9.33 0.73 -6.51
C PRO A 33 -10.42 0.96 -5.46
N PRO A 34 -11.05 -0.10 -4.92
CA PRO A 34 -12.06 0.04 -3.87
C PRO A 34 -11.48 0.73 -2.63
N VAL A 35 -12.25 1.61 -1.99
CA VAL A 35 -11.85 2.32 -0.78
C VAL A 35 -12.30 1.52 0.44
N GLU A 36 -11.37 1.16 1.32
CA GLU A 36 -11.67 0.49 2.58
C GLU A 36 -12.09 1.51 3.64
N ASN A 37 -13.37 1.46 4.06
CA ASN A 37 -13.88 2.43 5.02
C ASN A 37 -13.71 1.94 6.47
N TYR A 38 -12.80 2.59 7.20
CA TYR A 38 -12.53 2.35 8.61
C TYR A 38 -13.29 3.28 9.56
N ALA A 39 -13.97 4.33 9.06
CA ALA A 39 -14.60 5.32 9.91
C ALA A 39 -15.66 4.76 10.87
N PRO A 40 -16.55 3.83 10.46
CA PRO A 40 -17.50 3.17 11.37
C PRO A 40 -16.85 2.33 12.48
N TYR A 41 -15.58 1.98 12.33
CA TYR A 41 -14.85 1.09 13.23
C TYR A 41 -14.03 1.86 14.28
N ALA A 42 -14.01 3.19 14.20
CA ALA A 42 -13.34 4.03 15.17
C ALA A 42 -13.98 3.90 16.57
N LYS A 43 -13.14 3.72 17.59
CA LYS A 43 -13.54 3.60 19.00
C LYS A 43 -12.66 4.48 19.86
N ASN A 44 -13.27 5.22 20.79
CA ASN A 44 -12.57 6.09 21.74
C ASN A 44 -11.60 7.09 21.09
N GLY A 45 -11.96 7.62 19.92
CA GLY A 45 -11.12 8.58 19.16
C GLY A 45 -9.89 7.95 18.52
N ALA A 46 -9.85 6.63 18.36
CA ALA A 46 -8.83 5.91 17.64
C ALA A 46 -9.41 4.87 16.67
N VAL A 47 -8.64 4.49 15.66
CA VAL A 47 -8.99 3.39 14.75
C VAL A 47 -7.73 2.61 14.38
N ASP A 48 -7.88 1.29 14.30
CA ASP A 48 -6.79 0.37 13.95
C ASP A 48 -6.90 0.00 12.47
N ILE A 49 -5.81 0.17 11.74
CA ILE A 49 -5.69 -0.27 10.35
C ILE A 49 -4.58 -1.29 10.22
N THR A 50 -4.77 -2.29 9.35
CA THR A 50 -3.74 -3.29 9.06
C THR A 50 -3.49 -3.32 7.56
N LEU A 51 -2.22 -3.19 7.19
CA LEU A 51 -1.73 -3.31 5.83
C LEU A 51 -0.75 -4.47 5.73
N MET A 52 -0.52 -4.94 4.51
CA MET A 52 0.45 -5.97 4.19
C MET A 52 1.22 -5.58 2.94
N THR A 53 2.54 -5.70 2.94
CA THR A 53 3.35 -5.63 1.71
C THR A 53 3.73 -7.03 1.26
N THR A 54 3.70 -7.26 -0.05
CA THR A 54 4.07 -8.55 -0.63
C THR A 54 5.08 -8.39 -1.77
N PRO A 55 5.98 -9.37 -1.97
CA PRO A 55 6.99 -9.33 -3.02
C PRO A 55 6.38 -9.48 -4.44
N GLN A 56 5.13 -9.92 -4.52
CA GLN A 56 4.40 -10.14 -5.76
C GLN A 56 2.88 -10.18 -5.50
N THR A 57 2.06 -10.06 -6.55
CA THR A 57 0.58 -9.93 -6.46
C THR A 57 -0.12 -10.97 -7.31
N THR A 58 -0.41 -12.16 -6.74
CA THR A 58 -1.06 -13.26 -7.47
C THR A 58 -2.56 -13.07 -7.71
N THR A 59 -3.15 -11.97 -7.23
CA THR A 59 -4.59 -11.65 -7.36
C THR A 59 -4.91 -10.62 -8.43
N SER A 60 -3.95 -10.26 -9.29
CA SER A 60 -4.11 -9.19 -10.28
C SER A 60 -3.65 -9.63 -11.68
N ASN A 61 -3.80 -8.75 -12.67
CA ASN A 61 -3.27 -8.94 -14.03
C ASN A 61 -1.77 -8.64 -14.17
N LYS A 62 -1.06 -8.27 -13.08
CA LYS A 62 0.39 -8.06 -13.03
C LYS A 62 0.99 -8.92 -11.91
N PRO A 63 1.10 -10.25 -12.11
CA PRO A 63 1.42 -11.17 -11.03
C PRO A 63 2.79 -10.95 -10.37
N ASP A 64 3.73 -10.34 -11.09
CA ASP A 64 5.11 -10.07 -10.70
C ASP A 64 5.32 -8.74 -9.96
N TRP A 65 4.27 -7.94 -9.77
CA TRP A 65 4.38 -6.63 -9.13
C TRP A 65 4.21 -6.72 -7.62
N VAL A 66 5.10 -6.04 -6.90
CA VAL A 66 4.97 -5.79 -5.45
C VAL A 66 3.74 -4.92 -5.17
N SER A 67 3.05 -5.17 -4.06
CA SER A 67 1.84 -4.42 -3.71
C SER A 67 1.62 -4.29 -2.20
N TYR A 68 0.87 -3.27 -1.83
CA TYR A 68 0.19 -3.19 -0.55
C TYR A 68 -1.21 -3.78 -0.66
N PHE A 69 -1.60 -4.50 0.38
CA PHE A 69 -2.95 -4.94 0.63
C PHE A 69 -3.46 -4.26 1.91
N ILE A 70 -4.76 -3.98 1.95
CA ILE A 70 -5.41 -3.43 3.13
C ILE A 70 -6.40 -4.46 3.66
N LYS A 71 -6.41 -4.63 4.98
CA LYS A 71 -7.35 -5.55 5.62
C LYS A 71 -8.74 -4.91 5.70
N ASN A 72 -9.72 -5.51 5.06
CA ASN A 72 -11.10 -5.07 5.16
C ASN A 72 -11.58 -5.19 6.64
N PRO A 73 -12.04 -4.09 7.26
CA PRO A 73 -12.40 -4.08 8.67
C PRO A 73 -13.70 -4.85 8.99
N ALA A 74 -14.58 -5.07 8.00
CA ALA A 74 -15.81 -5.86 8.13
C ALA A 74 -15.53 -7.37 8.04
N THR A 75 -14.75 -7.78 7.04
CA THR A 75 -14.57 -9.21 6.71
C THR A 75 -13.30 -9.80 7.31
N GLY A 76 -12.31 -8.96 7.63
CA GLY A 76 -11.00 -9.36 8.08
C GLY A 76 -10.09 -9.92 6.97
N GLN A 77 -10.54 -9.91 5.71
CA GLN A 77 -9.76 -10.35 4.55
C GLN A 77 -8.82 -9.24 4.07
N PHE A 78 -7.70 -9.60 3.44
CA PHE A 78 -6.84 -8.62 2.79
C PHE A 78 -7.28 -8.42 1.35
N GLU A 79 -7.61 -7.17 1.00
CA GLU A 79 -8.04 -6.78 -0.33
C GLU A 79 -6.89 -6.09 -1.08
N HIS A 80 -6.84 -6.30 -2.39
CA HIS A 80 -5.85 -5.66 -3.26
C HIS A 80 -6.28 -4.21 -3.54
N THR A 81 -6.06 -3.36 -2.54
CA THR A 81 -6.27 -1.92 -2.61
C THR A 81 -5.29 -1.19 -1.71
N THR A 82 -5.05 0.06 -2.08
CA THR A 82 -4.26 1.03 -1.32
C THR A 82 -5.09 2.23 -0.87
N TYR A 83 -6.41 2.15 -1.02
CA TYR A 83 -7.31 3.25 -0.73
C TYR A 83 -8.06 2.95 0.54
N PHE A 84 -8.08 3.90 1.47
CA PHE A 84 -8.79 3.74 2.73
C PHE A 84 -9.31 5.07 3.25
N GLU A 85 -10.39 5.01 4.02
CA GLU A 85 -11.06 6.14 4.62
C GLU A 85 -11.03 6.03 6.14
N VAL A 86 -10.72 7.13 6.83
CA VAL A 86 -10.62 7.23 8.29
C VAL A 86 -11.30 8.51 8.79
N PRO A 87 -11.75 8.59 10.06
CA PRO A 87 -12.40 9.80 10.55
C PRO A 87 -11.40 10.95 10.77
N ALA A 88 -11.88 12.19 10.68
CA ALA A 88 -11.14 13.37 11.11
C ALA A 88 -10.79 13.35 12.61
N ASN A 89 -9.73 14.07 12.98
CA ASN A 89 -9.26 14.28 14.35
C ASN A 89 -9.07 12.99 15.18
N THR A 90 -8.75 11.88 14.53
CA THR A 90 -8.69 10.54 15.11
C THR A 90 -7.25 10.04 15.14
N ARG A 91 -6.88 9.30 16.18
CA ARG A 91 -5.59 8.60 16.23
C ARG A 91 -5.69 7.34 15.38
N ILE A 92 -4.87 7.24 14.35
CA ILE A 92 -4.76 6.04 13.53
C ILE A 92 -3.65 5.19 14.09
N ASN A 93 -3.94 3.96 14.47
CA ASN A 93 -2.93 2.96 14.84
C ASN A 93 -2.73 2.05 13.63
N VAL A 94 -1.53 2.05 13.07
CA VAL A 94 -1.21 1.29 11.88
C VAL A 94 -0.41 0.07 12.27
N THR A 95 -0.77 -1.07 11.71
CA THR A 95 0.07 -2.28 11.66
C THR A 95 0.39 -2.59 10.21
N ILE A 96 1.67 -2.71 9.86
CA ILE A 96 2.12 -3.15 8.54
C ILE A 96 2.81 -4.50 8.71
N LEU A 97 2.32 -5.51 8.00
CA LEU A 97 2.95 -6.82 7.89
C LEU A 97 3.84 -6.85 6.64
N GLY A 98 5.15 -6.87 6.83
CA GLY A 98 6.11 -6.72 5.74
C GLY A 98 6.69 -8.05 5.24
N TYR A 99 6.16 -8.60 4.15
CA TYR A 99 6.59 -9.91 3.59
C TYR A 99 7.58 -9.83 2.43
N ASP A 100 8.14 -8.65 2.15
CA ASP A 100 9.10 -8.45 1.06
C ASP A 100 10.54 -8.30 1.60
N GLY A 101 11.50 -8.49 0.71
CA GLY A 101 12.91 -8.33 0.98
C GLY A 101 13.38 -6.88 0.91
N CYS A 102 14.57 -6.63 1.43
CA CYS A 102 15.13 -5.29 1.45
C CYS A 102 15.63 -4.80 0.09
N THR A 103 15.57 -3.49 -0.10
CA THR A 103 16.31 -2.78 -1.16
C THR A 103 17.01 -1.58 -0.53
N PRO A 104 18.30 -1.33 -0.82
CA PRO A 104 19.00 -0.16 -0.27
C PRO A 104 18.29 1.15 -0.58
N LEU A 105 18.10 2.01 0.42
CA LEU A 105 17.49 3.32 0.20
C LEU A 105 18.42 4.22 -0.61
N ARG A 106 17.90 4.76 -1.70
CA ARG A 106 18.61 5.77 -2.51
C ARG A 106 18.69 7.14 -1.82
N ASN A 107 17.81 7.39 -0.85
CA ASN A 107 17.82 8.60 -0.04
C ASN A 107 17.61 8.23 1.43
N PRO A 108 18.57 8.51 2.33
CA PRO A 108 18.48 8.15 3.74
C PRO A 108 17.35 8.89 4.48
N LEU A 109 16.80 9.97 3.92
CA LEU A 109 15.59 10.61 4.43
C LEU A 109 14.45 9.60 4.63
N TRP A 110 14.32 8.65 3.71
CA TRP A 110 13.28 7.64 3.74
C TRP A 110 13.49 6.55 4.80
N GLY A 111 14.67 6.50 5.42
CA GLY A 111 14.98 5.61 6.54
C GLY A 111 14.63 6.21 7.90
N ARG A 112 14.25 7.49 7.96
CA ARG A 112 13.90 8.18 9.21
C ARG A 112 12.40 8.09 9.50
N VAL A 113 12.03 7.66 10.69
CA VAL A 113 10.64 7.71 11.16
C VAL A 113 10.27 9.16 11.46
N ALA A 114 9.14 9.64 10.93
CA ALA A 114 8.69 11.01 11.10
C ALA A 114 7.17 11.14 11.02
N GLY A 115 6.61 12.17 11.68
CA GLY A 115 5.18 12.53 11.57
C GLY A 115 4.24 11.55 12.27
N VAL A 116 4.81 10.64 13.06
CA VAL A 116 4.09 9.68 13.91
C VAL A 116 4.27 10.05 15.38
N VAL A 117 3.48 9.45 16.26
CA VAL A 117 3.54 9.68 17.71
C VAL A 117 4.95 9.34 18.22
N GLY A 118 5.68 10.37 18.65
CA GLY A 118 7.03 10.24 19.18
C GLY A 118 8.14 10.05 18.13
N ASP A 119 7.83 10.16 16.84
CA ASP A 119 8.77 9.89 15.73
C ASP A 119 9.49 8.52 15.89
N VAL A 120 8.74 7.53 16.37
CA VAL A 120 9.20 6.16 16.62
C VAL A 120 8.15 5.19 16.09
N GLU A 121 8.63 4.13 15.45
CA GLU A 121 7.86 2.92 15.16
C GLU A 121 8.29 1.79 16.09
N HIS A 122 7.42 0.80 16.22
CA HIS A 122 7.67 -0.40 17.00
C HIS A 122 7.77 -1.60 16.07
N LEU A 123 8.96 -2.18 16.02
CA LEU A 123 9.31 -3.28 15.12
C LEU A 123 9.38 -4.60 15.89
N SER A 124 8.81 -5.65 15.32
CA SER A 124 9.13 -7.03 15.66
C SER A 124 9.21 -7.88 14.39
N ILE A 125 9.88 -9.03 14.46
CA ILE A 125 10.00 -9.97 13.35
C ILE A 125 9.26 -11.25 13.72
N TYR A 126 8.36 -11.69 12.85
CA TYR A 126 7.75 -13.00 12.92
C TYR A 126 8.48 -13.97 12.01
N ASN A 127 8.77 -15.17 12.51
CA ASN A 127 9.37 -16.26 11.75
C ASN A 127 9.01 -17.61 12.39
N LYS A 128 8.42 -18.53 11.62
CA LYS A 128 8.11 -19.91 12.05
C LYS A 128 7.36 -19.99 13.40
N GLY A 129 6.28 -19.22 13.54
CA GLY A 129 5.44 -19.22 14.73
C GLY A 129 6.03 -18.48 15.94
N LYS A 130 7.18 -17.81 15.80
CA LYS A 130 7.80 -17.02 16.86
C LYS A 130 7.86 -15.56 16.45
N THR A 131 7.56 -14.68 17.39
CA THR A 131 7.71 -13.22 17.23
C THR A 131 8.85 -12.74 18.12
N SER A 132 9.76 -11.94 17.58
CA SER A 132 10.83 -11.31 18.35
C SER A 132 10.26 -10.30 19.36
N PRO A 133 11.02 -9.92 20.39
CA PRO A 133 10.67 -8.78 21.22
C PRO A 133 10.47 -7.52 20.36
N VAL A 134 9.50 -6.69 20.77
CA VAL A 134 9.24 -5.39 20.14
C VAL A 134 10.37 -4.43 20.46
N THR A 135 10.91 -3.79 19.44
CA THR A 135 11.99 -2.80 19.55
C THR A 135 11.52 -1.46 18.99
N PRO A 136 11.65 -0.34 19.73
CA PRO A 136 11.39 0.99 19.20
C PRO A 136 12.52 1.40 18.24
N VAL A 137 12.17 1.90 17.06
CA VAL A 137 13.10 2.35 16.03
C VAL A 137 12.71 3.74 15.56
N SER A 138 13.68 4.64 15.41
CA SER A 138 13.47 6.00 14.86
C SER A 138 14.20 6.23 13.55
N THR A 139 15.16 5.36 13.20
CA THR A 139 15.90 5.42 11.95
C THR A 139 16.41 4.04 11.57
N PHE A 140 16.48 3.80 10.27
CA PHE A 140 17.14 2.65 9.66
C PHE A 140 18.35 3.13 8.88
N ASP A 141 19.50 2.51 9.13
CA ASP A 141 20.67 2.68 8.28
C ASP A 141 20.63 1.61 7.18
N SER A 142 19.92 1.91 6.10
CA SER A 142 19.79 0.96 4.99
C SER A 142 21.08 0.78 4.17
N TRP A 143 22.11 1.59 4.45
CA TRP A 143 23.41 1.52 3.78
C TRP A 143 24.35 0.58 4.53
N ALA A 144 24.28 0.56 5.86
CA ALA A 144 24.96 -0.41 6.69
C ALA A 144 24.29 -1.80 6.63
N ASP A 145 22.96 -1.82 6.72
CA ASP A 145 22.18 -3.05 6.79
C ASP A 145 21.01 -3.01 5.79
N CYS A 146 20.86 -4.04 4.98
CA CYS A 146 19.72 -4.18 4.08
C CYS A 146 18.47 -4.46 4.92
N SER A 147 17.80 -3.39 5.34
CA SER A 147 16.86 -3.40 6.47
C SER A 147 15.49 -2.84 6.16
N VAL A 148 15.29 -2.19 5.01
CA VAL A 148 14.02 -1.57 4.60
C VAL A 148 13.55 -2.20 3.30
N GLN A 149 12.32 -2.72 3.30
CA GLN A 149 11.66 -3.27 2.11
C GLN A 149 10.83 -2.21 1.39
N HIS A 150 10.09 -1.39 2.13
CA HIS A 150 9.15 -0.41 1.59
C HIS A 150 9.08 0.81 2.52
N THR A 151 8.28 1.79 2.15
CA THR A 151 7.91 2.90 3.04
C THR A 151 6.40 3.09 2.99
N PHE A 152 5.87 3.61 4.09
CA PHE A 152 4.54 4.19 4.17
C PHE A 152 4.72 5.68 4.47
N ALA A 153 4.55 6.52 3.44
CA ALA A 153 4.73 7.95 3.58
C ALA A 153 3.47 8.70 3.13
N ILE A 154 3.04 9.66 3.95
CA ILE A 154 1.97 10.62 3.64
C ILE A 154 2.59 12.02 3.67
N PRO A 155 3.15 12.52 2.54
CA PRO A 155 3.87 13.79 2.54
C PRO A 155 3.03 14.97 3.03
N GLY A 156 1.73 15.00 2.70
CA GLY A 156 0.81 16.05 3.14
C GLY A 156 0.60 16.12 4.65
N LEU A 157 0.98 15.06 5.39
CA LEU A 157 0.94 14.99 6.85
C LEU A 157 2.32 14.93 7.49
N GLY A 158 3.40 14.93 6.68
CA GLY A 158 4.76 14.72 7.17
C GLY A 158 5.04 13.32 7.71
N VAL A 159 4.14 12.35 7.47
CA VAL A 159 4.32 10.96 7.89
C VAL A 159 5.35 10.29 6.99
N ASN A 160 6.37 9.69 7.57
CA ASN A 160 7.28 8.77 6.91
C ASN A 160 7.60 7.61 7.85
N VAL A 161 7.29 6.38 7.41
CA VAL A 161 7.54 5.16 8.17
C VAL A 161 8.22 4.14 7.25
N PRO A 162 9.49 3.81 7.48
CA PRO A 162 10.16 2.70 6.82
C PRO A 162 9.48 1.37 7.20
N VAL A 163 9.27 0.48 6.24
CA VAL A 163 8.82 -0.88 6.52
C VAL A 163 10.06 -1.76 6.54
N ALA A 164 10.40 -2.30 7.71
CA ALA A 164 11.58 -3.13 7.87
C ALA A 164 11.46 -4.43 7.05
N SER A 165 12.55 -5.00 6.56
CA SER A 165 12.60 -6.35 5.99
C SER A 165 12.91 -7.41 7.06
N PRO A 166 12.65 -8.70 6.80
CA PRO A 166 13.27 -9.76 7.58
C PRO A 166 14.81 -9.67 7.53
N PRO A 167 15.51 -9.88 8.66
CA PRO A 167 16.92 -9.49 8.81
C PRO A 167 17.93 -10.48 8.19
N THR A 168 17.56 -11.75 7.95
CA THR A 168 18.51 -12.77 7.46
C THR A 168 18.27 -13.17 6.01
N VAL A 169 19.33 -13.59 5.32
CA VAL A 169 19.24 -14.13 3.95
C VAL A 169 18.30 -15.33 3.90
N ASP A 170 18.36 -16.22 4.88
CA ASP A 170 17.46 -17.38 4.96
C ASP A 170 16.00 -16.96 5.08
N GLU A 171 15.69 -15.93 5.87
CA GLU A 171 14.32 -15.42 5.97
C GLU A 171 13.84 -14.80 4.65
N ASN A 172 14.69 -14.00 4.01
CA ASN A 172 14.40 -13.40 2.70
C ASN A 172 14.22 -14.43 1.58
N ASN A 173 14.86 -15.61 1.69
CA ASN A 173 14.67 -16.70 0.75
C ASN A 173 13.40 -17.53 1.02
N ASN A 174 12.74 -17.35 2.17
CA ASN A 174 11.56 -18.08 2.59
C ASN A 174 10.32 -17.19 2.72
N LEU A 175 10.32 -16.04 2.02
CA LEU A 175 9.19 -15.14 1.97
C LEU A 175 7.96 -15.80 1.33
N CYS A 176 6.81 -15.20 1.60
CA CYS A 176 5.53 -15.62 1.08
C CYS A 176 5.51 -15.59 -0.47
N ALA A 177 5.24 -16.75 -1.08
CA ALA A 177 5.23 -16.90 -2.54
C ALA A 177 3.85 -16.68 -3.19
N VAL A 178 2.77 -16.62 -2.41
CA VAL A 178 1.40 -16.43 -2.92
C VAL A 178 0.72 -15.37 -2.07
N SER A 179 0.24 -14.31 -2.71
CA SER A 179 -0.42 -13.19 -2.05
C SER A 179 -1.95 -13.24 -2.21
N PRO A 180 -2.72 -12.70 -1.25
CA PRO A 180 -2.26 -12.17 0.05
C PRO A 180 -1.70 -13.27 0.97
N CYS A 181 -0.75 -12.90 1.84
CA CYS A 181 0.00 -13.82 2.71
C CYS A 181 -0.80 -14.21 3.96
N VAL A 182 -2.01 -14.75 3.75
CA VAL A 182 -3.04 -14.96 4.78
C VAL A 182 -3.41 -16.43 4.97
N GLY A 183 -2.72 -17.35 4.30
CA GLY A 183 -3.00 -18.78 4.38
C GLY A 183 -2.47 -19.41 5.67
N ASN A 184 -3.07 -20.53 6.05
CA ASN A 184 -2.65 -21.35 7.20
C ASN A 184 -1.71 -22.50 6.78
N ASP A 185 -1.34 -22.56 5.50
CA ASP A 185 -0.33 -23.52 5.06
C ASP A 185 1.06 -23.09 5.56
N ALA A 186 1.97 -24.07 5.61
CA ALA A 186 3.31 -23.84 6.14
C ALA A 186 4.11 -22.81 5.34
N ALA A 187 3.72 -22.51 4.10
CA ALA A 187 4.41 -21.56 3.23
C ALA A 187 3.93 -20.11 3.44
N THR A 188 2.67 -19.89 3.81
CA THR A 188 2.07 -18.56 3.98
C THR A 188 1.89 -18.15 5.44
N GLY A 189 1.44 -19.06 6.32
CA GLY A 189 1.18 -18.76 7.74
C GLY A 189 2.44 -18.69 8.62
N ASN A 190 3.55 -19.24 8.14
CA ASN A 190 4.86 -19.23 8.81
C ASN A 190 5.91 -18.39 8.09
N ALA A 191 5.52 -17.70 7.01
CA ALA A 191 6.42 -16.87 6.22
C ALA A 191 7.05 -15.79 7.12
N PRO A 192 8.39 -15.62 7.07
CA PRO A 192 9.05 -14.54 7.77
C PRO A 192 8.53 -13.18 7.30
N HIS A 193 8.25 -12.30 8.25
CA HIS A 193 7.83 -10.93 7.96
C HIS A 193 8.15 -10.00 9.12
N SER A 194 8.28 -8.72 8.81
CA SER A 194 8.29 -7.69 9.84
C SER A 194 6.86 -7.35 10.26
N ILE A 195 6.71 -6.93 11.51
CA ILE A 195 5.49 -6.34 12.05
C ILE A 195 5.90 -4.95 12.51
N VAL A 196 5.51 -3.95 11.74
CA VAL A 196 5.77 -2.53 12.02
C VAL A 196 4.50 -1.90 12.54
N THR A 197 4.55 -1.32 13.74
CA THR A 197 3.42 -0.64 14.34
C THR A 197 3.76 0.80 14.69
N PHE A 198 2.85 1.72 14.41
CA PHE A 198 3.01 3.14 14.69
C PHE A 198 1.65 3.81 14.83
N SER A 199 1.64 5.08 15.21
CA SER A 199 0.39 5.86 15.22
C SER A 199 0.61 7.26 14.72
N PHE A 200 -0.38 7.83 14.05
CA PHE A 200 -0.40 9.25 13.71
C PHE A 200 -1.82 9.81 13.91
N LYS A 201 -1.99 11.12 13.76
CA LYS A 201 -3.29 11.77 13.96
C LYS A 201 -3.80 12.35 12.65
N THR A 202 -5.06 12.09 12.31
CA THR A 202 -5.70 12.72 11.15
C THR A 202 -5.97 14.20 11.42
N PRO A 203 -5.97 15.05 10.38
CA PRO A 203 -6.37 16.45 10.50
C PRO A 203 -7.80 16.60 11.02
N LYS A 204 -8.12 17.80 11.52
CA LYS A 204 -9.48 18.12 12.01
C LYS A 204 -10.50 18.32 10.89
N THR A 205 -10.02 18.65 9.70
CA THR A 205 -10.85 18.85 8.52
C THR A 205 -10.69 17.64 7.61
N GLY A 206 -11.79 17.22 6.99
CA GLY A 206 -11.73 16.18 5.97
C GLY A 206 -10.88 16.58 4.77
N GLY A 207 -10.59 15.60 3.93
CA GLY A 207 -9.79 15.77 2.71
C GLY A 207 -9.07 14.51 2.28
N THR A 208 -8.46 14.56 1.10
CA THR A 208 -7.76 13.42 0.50
C THR A 208 -6.25 13.61 0.61
N PHE A 209 -5.56 12.62 1.15
CA PHE A 209 -4.11 12.61 1.35
C PHE A 209 -3.49 11.47 0.56
N ARG A 210 -2.65 11.81 -0.42
CA ARG A 210 -1.86 10.80 -1.14
C ARG A 210 -0.82 10.19 -0.22
N TRP A 211 -0.71 8.86 -0.28
CA TRP A 211 0.39 8.13 0.33
C TRP A 211 1.09 7.25 -0.70
N GLN A 212 2.38 6.99 -0.47
CA GLN A 212 3.22 6.30 -1.43
C GLN A 212 4.45 5.67 -0.76
N CYS A 213 4.89 4.53 -1.31
CA CYS A 213 6.23 4.01 -1.09
C CYS A 213 7.22 4.77 -1.99
N PHE A 214 8.28 5.29 -1.40
CA PHE A 214 9.38 5.99 -2.10
C PHE A 214 10.66 5.16 -2.19
N VAL A 215 10.63 3.91 -1.72
CA VAL A 215 11.73 2.96 -1.94
C VAL A 215 11.58 2.41 -3.36
N PRO A 216 12.62 2.52 -4.21
CA PRO A 216 12.54 2.05 -5.58
C PRO A 216 12.67 0.51 -5.61
N CYS A 217 11.60 -0.17 -5.23
CA CYS A 217 11.46 -1.63 -5.31
C CYS A 217 10.70 -2.04 -6.58
N GLY A 218 10.80 -3.31 -7.00
CA GLY A 218 10.01 -3.84 -8.12
C GLY A 218 10.66 -3.81 -9.50
N GLY A 219 11.95 -4.15 -9.62
CA GLY A 219 12.47 -4.67 -10.90
C GLY A 219 13.15 -3.67 -11.86
N GLY A 220 14.13 -2.90 -11.39
CA GLY A 220 15.13 -2.32 -12.29
C GLY A 220 14.69 -1.09 -13.08
N TYR A 221 13.67 -0.36 -12.61
CA TYR A 221 13.35 0.98 -13.15
C TYR A 221 14.55 1.90 -12.93
N VAL A 222 15.24 2.20 -14.04
CA VAL A 222 16.56 2.86 -14.07
C VAL A 222 16.54 4.23 -13.36
N ASP A 223 15.36 4.89 -13.37
CA ASP A 223 15.13 6.22 -12.81
C ASP A 223 14.40 6.24 -11.45
N GLY A 224 14.21 5.09 -10.79
CA GLY A 224 13.69 5.04 -9.42
C GLY A 224 12.23 4.59 -9.30
N ASN A 225 11.34 5.47 -8.81
CA ASN A 225 9.99 5.14 -8.35
C ASN A 225 8.97 4.88 -9.49
N GLY A 226 9.25 3.88 -10.33
CA GLY A 226 8.43 3.49 -11.49
C GLY A 226 7.58 2.22 -11.23
N GLY A 227 6.85 1.79 -12.26
CA GLY A 227 6.05 0.56 -12.23
C GLY A 227 5.08 0.51 -11.05
N PRO A 228 5.15 -0.53 -10.18
CA PRO A 228 4.24 -0.65 -9.04
C PRO A 228 4.31 0.55 -8.08
N MET A 229 5.47 1.20 -7.98
CA MET A 229 5.67 2.39 -7.12
C MET A 229 4.92 3.63 -7.60
N ALA A 230 4.61 3.72 -8.89
CA ALA A 230 3.88 4.83 -9.50
C ALA A 230 2.44 4.45 -9.90
N ALA A 231 2.00 3.23 -9.62
CA ALA A 231 0.69 2.73 -10.00
C ALA A 231 -0.29 2.84 -8.81
N PRO A 232 -1.41 3.57 -8.95
CA PRO A 232 -2.48 3.57 -7.96
C PRO A 232 -3.04 2.16 -7.74
N GLY A 233 -3.31 1.80 -6.50
CA GLY A 233 -3.77 0.44 -6.13
C GLY A 233 -2.63 -0.56 -5.90
N TRP A 234 -1.38 -0.12 -5.99
CA TRP A 234 -0.20 -0.97 -5.82
C TRP A 234 0.65 -0.53 -4.63
N MET A 235 1.62 0.36 -4.87
CA MET A 235 2.52 0.86 -3.84
C MET A 235 2.31 2.35 -3.57
N MET A 236 1.22 2.90 -4.11
CA MET A 236 0.70 4.21 -3.81
C MET A 236 -0.82 4.16 -3.77
N GLY A 237 -1.39 5.05 -2.97
CA GLY A 237 -2.83 5.11 -2.76
C GLY A 237 -3.27 6.43 -2.15
N GLN A 238 -4.48 6.41 -1.59
CA GLN A 238 -5.10 7.59 -0.99
C GLN A 238 -5.68 7.24 0.38
N MET A 239 -5.48 8.15 1.31
CA MET A 239 -6.18 8.18 2.58
C MET A 239 -7.22 9.29 2.51
N GLU A 240 -8.48 8.92 2.65
CA GLU A 240 -9.59 9.87 2.76
C GLU A 240 -9.88 10.13 4.25
N VAL A 241 -10.07 11.40 4.58
CA VAL A 241 -10.46 11.82 5.92
C VAL A 241 -11.90 12.28 5.86
N GLU A 242 -12.80 11.53 6.49
CA GLU A 242 -14.22 11.87 6.61
C GLU A 242 -14.37 13.08 7.54
N ALA A 243 -15.11 14.10 7.09
CA ALA A 243 -15.32 15.36 7.82
C ALA A 243 -16.44 15.27 8.86
#